data_AF-A0A2E8VM63-F1
#
_entry.id   AF-A0A2E8VM63-F1
#
_cell.length_a   1.000
_cell.length_b   1.000
_cell.length_c   1.000
_cell.angle_alpha   90.00
_cell.angle_beta   90.00
_cell.angle_gamma   90.00
#
_symmetry.space_group_name_H-M   'P 1'
#
loop_
_entity.id
_entity.type
_entity.pdbx_description
1 polymer ?
#
loop_
_entity_poly.entity_id
_entity_poly.type
_entity_poly.pdbx_seq_one_letter_code
_entity_poly.pdbx_strand_id
1 'polypeptide(L)'
;AILAPLADRLTAVRLIYFDPYNECTDQERTYAQVSLRTRPYSRGGHRRAQLCRPDQYSEEGDDFTHARLYSLVAWDPVSWPGNDFYAGVRATDDGVKAAATDVISRLTGLTGEYDPAAYGYRPTGNYRN
;
A
#
# COMPACT_ATOMS: atom_id res chain seq x y z
N ALA A 1 -14.01 -7.79 15.46
CA ALA A 1 -13.39 -7.17 14.27
C ALA A 1 -13.32 -5.67 14.48
N ILE A 2 -12.18 -5.02 14.17
CA ILE A 2 -11.96 -3.57 14.41
C ILE A 2 -12.95 -2.69 13.62
N LEU A 3 -13.35 -3.11 12.42
CA LEU A 3 -14.23 -2.32 11.55
C LEU A 3 -15.67 -2.21 12.06
N ALA A 4 -16.23 -3.27 12.65
CA ALA A 4 -17.63 -3.30 13.08
C ALA A 4 -18.00 -2.12 14.01
N PRO A 5 -17.26 -1.82 15.10
CA PRO A 5 -17.58 -0.68 15.97
C PRO A 5 -17.22 0.69 15.40
N LEU A 6 -16.51 0.77 14.26
CA LEU A 6 -16.01 2.02 13.68
C LEU A 6 -16.69 2.39 12.35
N ALA A 7 -17.39 1.45 11.71
CA ALA A 7 -17.89 1.59 10.36
C ALA A 7 -18.75 2.86 10.16
N ASP A 8 -19.65 3.16 11.08
CA ASP A 8 -20.52 4.34 11.01
C ASP A 8 -19.73 5.67 11.06
N ARG A 9 -18.50 5.64 11.59
CA ARG A 9 -17.60 6.81 11.67
C ARG A 9 -16.70 6.94 10.44
N LEU A 10 -16.57 5.91 9.62
CA LEU A 10 -15.72 5.87 8.43
C LEU A 10 -16.48 6.35 7.19
N THR A 11 -17.10 7.52 7.25
CA THR A 11 -18.04 8.02 6.22
C THR A 11 -17.39 8.27 4.85
N ALA A 12 -16.09 8.54 4.84
CA ALA A 12 -15.30 8.78 3.64
C ALA A 12 -14.56 7.54 3.10
N VAL A 13 -14.61 6.41 3.81
CA VAL A 13 -13.97 5.16 3.38
C VAL A 13 -14.99 4.32 2.63
N ARG A 14 -14.71 4.01 1.37
CA ARG A 14 -15.58 3.16 0.53
C ARG A 14 -15.13 1.70 0.51
N LEU A 15 -13.83 1.49 0.37
CA LEU A 15 -13.23 0.18 0.22
C LEU A 15 -12.02 0.04 1.15
N ILE A 16 -11.91 -1.12 1.79
CA ILE A 16 -10.69 -1.63 2.38
C ILE A 16 -10.31 -2.87 1.57
N TYR A 17 -9.21 -2.78 0.84
CA TYR A 17 -8.65 -3.87 0.07
C TYR A 17 -7.56 -4.55 0.90
N PHE A 18 -7.83 -5.77 1.37
CA PHE A 18 -6.91 -6.54 2.18
C PHE A 18 -6.31 -7.68 1.35
N ASP A 19 -4.99 -7.64 1.18
CA ASP A 19 -4.21 -8.61 0.44
C ASP A 19 -3.25 -9.36 1.38
N PRO A 20 -3.61 -10.59 1.82
CA PRO A 20 -2.75 -11.43 2.63
C PRO A 20 -1.85 -12.36 1.79
N TYR A 21 -1.56 -11.99 0.54
CA TYR A 21 -0.74 -12.71 -0.42
C TYR A 21 -1.23 -14.12 -0.80
N ASN A 22 -1.22 -15.09 0.11
CA ASN A 22 -1.63 -16.48 -0.11
C ASN A 22 -2.35 -17.14 1.07
N GLU A 23 -2.62 -16.43 2.16
CA GLU A 23 -3.06 -17.07 3.42
C GLU A 23 -4.51 -17.55 3.38
N CYS A 24 -5.36 -16.97 2.53
CA CYS A 24 -6.77 -17.31 2.47
C CYS A 24 -7.31 -17.37 1.04
N THR A 25 -8.64 -17.31 0.90
CA THR A 25 -9.38 -17.18 -0.35
C THR A 25 -10.08 -15.83 -0.41
N ASP A 26 -10.67 -15.51 -1.56
CA ASP A 26 -11.47 -14.30 -1.70
C ASP A 26 -12.64 -14.30 -0.72
N GLN A 27 -12.82 -13.17 -0.03
CA GLN A 27 -13.94 -12.93 0.86
C GLN A 27 -14.37 -11.47 0.73
N GLU A 28 -15.66 -11.22 0.92
CA GLU A 28 -16.19 -9.87 0.99
C GLU A 28 -17.14 -9.74 2.17
N ARG A 29 -17.03 -8.62 2.89
CA ARG A 29 -17.89 -8.28 4.02
C ARG A 29 -18.20 -6.80 3.98
N THR A 30 -19.47 -6.45 4.16
CA THR A 30 -19.91 -5.06 4.23
C THR A 30 -20.16 -4.66 5.68
N TYR A 31 -19.61 -3.51 6.06
CA TYR A 31 -19.84 -2.87 7.36
C TYR A 31 -20.36 -1.46 7.12
N ALA A 32 -21.66 -1.23 7.32
CA ALA A 32 -22.34 0.00 6.92
C ALA A 32 -22.00 0.35 5.46
N GLN A 33 -21.33 1.47 5.19
CA GLN A 33 -20.89 1.91 3.86
C GLN A 33 -19.52 1.41 3.42
N VAL A 34 -18.79 0.68 4.27
CA VAL A 34 -17.43 0.21 3.99
C VAL A 34 -17.47 -1.23 3.49
N SER A 35 -16.98 -1.48 2.27
CA SER A 35 -16.70 -2.83 1.81
C SER A 35 -15.29 -3.25 2.24
N LEU A 36 -15.17 -4.37 2.94
CA LEU A 36 -13.91 -5.06 3.17
C LEU A 36 -13.80 -6.21 2.17
N ARG A 37 -12.85 -6.10 1.23
CA ARG A 37 -12.52 -7.15 0.27
C ARG A 37 -11.19 -7.77 0.63
N THR A 38 -11.23 -9.05 0.94
CA THR A 38 -10.03 -9.87 1.03
C THR A 38 -9.78 -10.49 -0.34
N ARG A 39 -8.61 -10.20 -0.94
CA ARG A 39 -8.21 -10.65 -2.27
C ARG A 39 -6.71 -11.01 -2.26
N PRO A 40 -6.33 -12.26 -1.97
CA PRO A 40 -4.93 -12.66 -1.87
C PRO A 40 -4.23 -12.59 -3.23
N TYR A 41 -3.13 -11.85 -3.34
CA TYR A 41 -2.46 -11.54 -4.62
C TYR A 41 -2.10 -12.77 -5.47
N SER A 42 -1.60 -13.83 -4.83
CA SER A 42 -1.17 -15.05 -5.53
C SER A 42 -2.32 -16.00 -5.88
N ARG A 43 -3.55 -15.72 -5.42
CA ARG A 43 -4.76 -16.52 -5.61
C ARG A 43 -5.88 -15.67 -6.24
N GLY A 44 -6.99 -16.27 -6.63
CA GLY A 44 -8.21 -15.53 -7.04
C GLY A 44 -8.16 -14.76 -8.37
N GLY A 45 -6.99 -14.58 -9.01
CA GLY A 45 -6.88 -13.86 -10.28
C GLY A 45 -6.92 -12.32 -10.14
N HIS A 46 -7.08 -11.79 -8.93
CA HIS A 46 -7.13 -10.36 -8.61
C HIS A 46 -5.73 -9.78 -8.35
N ARG A 47 -4.80 -9.98 -9.30
CA ARG A 47 -3.38 -9.56 -9.20
C ARG A 47 -3.21 -8.04 -9.26
N ARG A 48 -3.61 -7.36 -8.19
CA ARG A 48 -3.56 -5.90 -8.04
C ARG A 48 -2.45 -5.54 -7.06
N ALA A 49 -1.50 -4.72 -7.48
CA ALA A 49 -0.48 -4.20 -6.59
C ALA A 49 -1.12 -3.29 -5.52
N GLN A 50 -0.51 -3.19 -4.35
CA GLN A 50 -1.01 -2.31 -3.26
C GLN A 50 -0.81 -0.81 -3.55
N LEU A 51 0.11 -0.47 -4.46
CA LEU A 51 0.34 0.89 -4.95
C LEU A 51 -0.05 0.94 -6.43
N CYS A 52 -1.35 1.10 -6.67
CA CYS A 52 -1.91 1.17 -8.01
C CYS A 52 -3.03 2.21 -8.07
N ARG A 53 -3.52 2.57 -9.25
CA ARG A 53 -4.56 3.60 -9.32
C ARG A 53 -5.85 3.10 -8.67
N PRO A 54 -6.62 3.93 -7.95
CA PRO A 54 -7.86 3.51 -7.28
C PRO A 54 -8.84 2.79 -8.21
N ASP A 55 -8.96 3.22 -9.47
CA ASP A 55 -9.84 2.60 -10.47
C ASP A 55 -9.51 1.13 -10.75
N GLN A 56 -8.26 0.71 -10.54
CA GLN A 56 -7.85 -0.68 -10.70
C GLN A 56 -8.42 -1.61 -9.63
N TYR A 57 -8.95 -1.06 -8.52
CA TYR A 57 -9.66 -1.85 -7.50
C TYR A 57 -11.15 -2.05 -7.80
N SER A 58 -11.69 -1.42 -8.84
CA SER A 58 -13.10 -1.52 -9.19
C SER A 58 -13.47 -2.96 -9.57
N GLU A 59 -14.56 -3.45 -9.01
CA GLU A 59 -15.29 -4.64 -9.45
C GLU A 59 -16.65 -4.21 -10.01
N GLU A 60 -17.49 -5.15 -10.44
CA GLU A 60 -18.77 -4.82 -11.05
C GLU A 60 -19.64 -3.94 -10.13
N GLY A 61 -20.04 -2.77 -10.62
CA GLY A 61 -20.86 -1.79 -9.89
C GLY A 61 -20.08 -0.76 -9.06
N ASP A 62 -18.75 -0.84 -9.00
CA ASP A 62 -17.95 0.17 -8.31
C ASP A 62 -17.61 1.37 -9.20
N ASP A 63 -17.42 2.53 -8.55
CA ASP A 63 -16.72 3.68 -9.13
C ASP A 63 -15.74 4.27 -8.11
N PHE A 64 -14.45 4.08 -8.37
CA PHE A 64 -13.34 4.64 -7.59
C PHE A 64 -12.54 5.70 -8.34
N THR A 65 -13.05 6.21 -9.47
CA THR A 65 -12.32 7.19 -10.30
C THR A 65 -11.91 8.46 -9.54
N HIS A 66 -12.72 8.86 -8.55
CA HIS A 66 -12.47 10.02 -7.70
C HIS A 66 -11.99 9.66 -6.29
N ALA A 67 -11.71 8.38 -6.02
CA ALA A 67 -11.19 7.96 -4.73
C ALA A 67 -9.72 8.36 -4.56
N ARG A 68 -9.29 8.48 -3.30
CA ARG A 68 -7.88 8.64 -2.94
C ARG A 68 -7.36 7.31 -2.42
N LEU A 69 -6.18 6.91 -2.90
CA LEU A 69 -5.49 5.73 -2.40
C LEU A 69 -4.76 6.06 -1.10
N TYR A 70 -4.97 5.22 -0.09
CA TYR A 70 -4.13 5.15 1.10
C TYR A 70 -3.68 3.69 1.25
N SER A 71 -2.38 3.47 1.45
CA SER A 71 -1.82 2.13 1.68
C SER A 71 -1.27 2.06 3.09
N LEU A 72 -1.73 1.07 3.87
CA LEU A 72 -1.17 0.79 5.19
C LEU A 72 0.10 -0.02 5.04
N VAL A 73 1.12 0.28 5.85
CA VAL A 73 2.44 -0.35 5.77
C VAL A 73 2.67 -1.22 7.01
N ALA A 74 3.13 -2.46 6.80
CA ALA A 74 3.54 -3.34 7.89
C ALA A 74 4.91 -2.88 8.42
N TRP A 75 4.86 -2.04 9.45
CA TRP A 75 6.02 -1.39 10.06
C TRP A 75 6.38 -1.99 11.41
N ASP A 76 7.63 -1.82 11.85
CA ASP A 76 8.13 -2.28 13.14
C ASP A 76 8.37 -1.12 14.12
N PRO A 77 8.50 -1.38 15.44
CA PRO A 77 8.59 -0.32 16.45
C PRO A 77 9.95 0.41 16.52
N VAL A 78 11.00 -0.07 15.85
CA VAL A 78 12.39 0.39 16.10
C VAL A 78 13.11 0.89 14.85
N SER A 79 12.48 0.83 13.68
CA SER A 79 13.02 1.38 12.43
C SER A 79 12.36 2.71 12.05
N TRP A 80 12.89 3.36 11.00
CA TRP A 80 12.21 4.47 10.32
C TRP A 80 11.32 3.91 9.21
N PRO A 81 10.25 4.60 8.77
CA PRO A 81 9.43 4.14 7.66
C PRO A 81 10.30 3.92 6.41
N GLY A 82 10.36 2.67 5.97
CA GLY A 82 11.19 2.14 4.91
C GLY A 82 12.23 1.11 5.34
N ASN A 83 12.49 0.96 6.64
CA ASN A 83 13.35 -0.07 7.26
C ASN A 83 14.52 -0.56 6.36
N ASP A 84 14.37 -1.74 5.75
CA ASP A 84 15.38 -2.41 4.90
C ASP A 84 15.91 -1.51 3.77
N PHE A 85 15.09 -0.59 3.29
CA PHE A 85 15.44 0.29 2.18
C PHE A 85 16.48 1.34 2.55
N TYR A 86 16.57 1.74 3.82
CA TYR A 86 17.69 2.56 4.30
C TYR A 86 19.02 1.82 4.18
N ALA A 87 19.02 0.49 4.28
CA ALA A 87 20.20 -0.34 4.01
C ALA A 87 20.38 -0.70 2.52
N GLY A 88 19.60 -0.07 1.62
CA GLY A 88 19.63 -0.31 0.18
C GLY A 88 18.93 -1.61 -0.26
N VAL A 89 18.18 -2.26 0.63
CA VAL A 89 17.49 -3.52 0.33
C VAL A 89 16.01 -3.28 0.07
N ARG A 90 15.54 -3.65 -1.13
CA ARG A 90 14.13 -3.61 -1.50
C ARG A 90 13.42 -4.90 -1.07
N ALA A 91 13.24 -5.06 0.23
CA ALA A 91 12.59 -6.20 0.86
C ALA A 91 11.51 -5.74 1.86
N THR A 92 10.71 -6.71 2.32
CA THR A 92 9.55 -6.53 3.20
C THR A 92 8.49 -5.56 2.66
N ASP A 93 7.32 -5.48 3.30
CA ASP A 93 6.28 -4.55 2.87
C ASP A 93 6.75 -3.09 2.99
N ASP A 94 7.44 -2.77 4.09
CA ASP A 94 7.92 -1.43 4.38
C ASP A 94 9.03 -0.98 3.42
N GLY A 95 10.07 -1.79 3.25
CA GLY A 95 11.16 -1.44 2.33
C GLY A 95 10.73 -1.41 0.87
N VAL A 96 9.83 -2.30 0.44
CA VAL A 96 9.27 -2.27 -0.93
C VAL A 96 8.43 -1.03 -1.19
N LYS A 97 7.59 -0.61 -0.24
CA LYS A 97 6.76 0.60 -0.39
C LYS A 97 7.59 1.88 -0.28
N ALA A 98 8.61 1.91 0.57
CA ALA A 98 9.53 3.03 0.61
C ALA A 98 10.32 3.17 -0.69
N ALA A 99 10.79 2.07 -1.26
CA ALA A 99 11.44 2.08 -2.57
C ALA A 99 10.50 2.60 -3.68
N ALA A 100 9.21 2.29 -3.60
CA ALA A 100 8.23 2.67 -4.62
C ALA A 100 7.66 4.09 -4.47
N THR A 101 8.06 4.85 -3.43
CA THR A 101 7.49 6.17 -3.11
C THR A 101 8.59 7.20 -2.79
N ASP A 102 8.22 8.45 -2.56
CA ASP A 102 9.13 9.53 -2.16
C ASP A 102 9.31 9.64 -0.64
N VAL A 103 8.93 8.62 0.14
CA VAL A 103 8.88 8.68 1.61
C VAL A 103 10.22 9.06 2.24
N ILE A 104 11.34 8.56 1.67
CA ILE A 104 12.69 8.89 2.15
C ILE A 104 12.94 10.39 2.03
N SER A 105 12.55 11.01 0.92
CA SER A 105 12.67 12.46 0.74
C SER A 105 11.76 13.23 1.67
N ARG A 106 10.52 12.76 1.88
CA ARG A 106 9.57 13.38 2.81
C ARG A 106 10.04 13.40 4.25
N LEU A 107 10.75 12.35 4.68
CA LEU A 107 11.24 12.22 6.05
C LEU A 107 12.59 12.89 6.27
N THR A 108 13.49 12.83 5.29
CA THR A 108 14.88 13.30 5.46
C THR A 108 15.14 14.69 4.88
N GLY A 109 14.27 15.16 3.97
CA GLY A 109 14.52 16.36 3.16
C GLY A 109 15.54 16.16 2.03
N LEU A 110 16.15 14.96 1.91
CA LEU A 110 17.09 14.66 0.83
C LEU A 110 16.31 14.40 -0.46
N THR A 111 16.62 15.15 -1.51
CA THR A 111 15.97 14.99 -2.81
C THR A 111 16.51 13.77 -3.54
N GLY A 112 15.62 13.04 -4.19
CA GLY A 112 15.92 11.85 -4.97
C GLY A 112 15.03 11.75 -6.19
N GLU A 113 15.30 10.74 -7.00
CA GLU A 113 14.56 10.42 -8.21
C GLU A 113 14.25 8.93 -8.24
N TYR A 114 13.13 8.57 -8.88
CA TYR A 114 12.79 7.18 -9.09
C TYR A 114 13.64 6.61 -10.22
N ASP A 115 14.43 5.58 -9.93
CA ASP A 115 15.22 4.85 -10.91
C ASP A 115 14.42 3.63 -11.40
N PRO A 116 13.91 3.64 -12.65
CA PRO A 116 13.13 2.52 -13.19
C PRO A 116 13.96 1.27 -13.44
N ALA A 117 15.29 1.37 -13.59
CA ALA A 117 16.15 0.21 -13.75
C ALA A 117 16.37 -0.54 -12.42
N ALA A 118 16.36 0.20 -11.31
CA ALA A 118 16.48 -0.34 -9.96
C ALA A 118 15.13 -0.55 -9.24
N TYR A 119 14.04 -0.11 -9.84
CA TYR A 119 12.69 -0.14 -9.28
C TYR A 119 12.60 0.54 -7.90
N GLY A 120 13.32 1.64 -7.71
CA GLY A 120 13.48 2.29 -6.40
C GLY A 120 13.77 3.78 -6.45
N TYR A 121 13.30 4.51 -5.44
CA TYR A 121 13.62 5.91 -5.20
C TYR A 121 15.05 6.06 -4.65
N ARG A 122 15.91 6.77 -5.36
CA ARG A 122 17.33 6.92 -5.03
C ARG A 122 17.69 8.36 -4.74
N PRO A 123 18.54 8.64 -3.75
CA PRO A 123 19.03 9.99 -3.51
C PRO A 123 19.79 10.51 -4.74
N THR A 124 19.65 11.81 -5.01
CA THR A 124 20.40 12.52 -6.06
C THR A 124 21.70 13.10 -5.50
N GLY A 125 22.72 13.26 -6.35
CA GLY A 125 24.01 13.85 -5.97
C GLY A 125 25.06 12.82 -5.51
N ASN A 126 25.93 13.24 -4.58
CA ASN A 126 27.05 12.42 -4.08
C ASN A 126 26.67 11.49 -2.91
N TYR A 127 25.39 11.45 -2.55
CA TYR A 127 24.88 10.56 -1.52
C TYR A 127 24.58 9.20 -2.15
N ARG A 128 25.16 8.15 -1.60
CA ARG A 128 24.87 6.76 -1.97
C ARG A 128 24.65 5.97 -0.69
N ASN A 129 23.79 4.96 -0.77
CA ASN A 129 23.80 3.87 0.20
C ASN A 129 24.99 2.96 -0.06
#